data_AF-A0AAV1LCA1-F1
#
_entry.id   AF-A0AAV1LCA1-F1
#
_cell.length_a   1.000
_cell.length_b   1.000
_cell.length_c   1.000
_cell.angle_alpha   90.00
_cell.angle_beta   90.00
_cell.angle_gamma   90.00
#
_symmetry.space_group_name_H-M   'P 1'
#
loop_
_entity.id
_entity.type
_entity.pdbx_description
1 polymer ?
#
loop_
_entity_poly.entity_id
_entity_poly.type
_entity_poly.pdbx_seq_one_letter_code
_entity_poly.pdbx_strand_id
1 'polypeptide(L)'
;MLNENLKKHYKPNESITVDEQLFPYKGHTKFTQFMPSKPAKYGIKIFWTCDSSNAYPLQGQIYTGKPLDEQRQVNVGEKTVLDLVQFYKGSGRNITKDNFFTSLQLARVLNSWRMTLVGTVRKDKPWLPSNMQASKDRAILSTNFAFRENETLCSYVPKRNKSVVLLSSMHGTAEVEENLTAKPSIIKYYNKTKSGVDTMDKMVTEYTTKRRTNRWPLALFYNITDVAALASYIIFLEHNENVRRTDSRRLFLKDLAKQLCLPAIQNRSSIPRVMGHYFTRTSIEIVLGQELFQEVVAEDHSQTPRDKTGRIPVVGSCFICRELSHKQRKTRKVCSICHKPICNEHCVNKPTCNICKQKAQ
;
A
#
# COMPACT_ATOMS: atom_id res chain seq x y z
N MET A 1 -8.07 7.91 11.54
CA MET A 1 -6.63 8.17 11.31
C MET A 1 -6.23 8.27 9.84
N LEU A 2 -6.19 7.21 9.00
CA LEU A 2 -5.71 7.33 7.60
C LEU A 2 -6.47 8.41 6.81
N ASN A 3 -7.79 8.30 6.74
CA ASN A 3 -8.64 9.26 6.02
C ASN A 3 -8.48 10.70 6.52
N GLU A 4 -8.26 10.91 7.83
CA GLU A 4 -8.05 12.25 8.39
C GLU A 4 -6.72 12.84 7.91
N ASN A 5 -5.65 12.04 7.91
CA ASN A 5 -4.34 12.48 7.44
C ASN A 5 -4.35 12.76 5.93
N LEU A 6 -5.00 11.92 5.12
CA LEU A 6 -5.12 12.14 3.67
C LEU A 6 -5.78 13.49 3.36
N LYS A 7 -6.88 13.81 4.05
CA LYS A 7 -7.58 15.10 3.89
C LYS A 7 -6.81 16.28 4.45
N LYS A 8 -6.12 16.09 5.57
CA LYS A 8 -5.39 17.17 6.27
C LYS A 8 -4.20 17.65 5.45
N HIS A 9 -3.52 16.76 4.75
CA HIS A 9 -2.23 17.04 4.10
C HIS A 9 -2.33 17.26 2.58
N TYR A 10 -3.53 17.26 2.01
CA TYR A 10 -3.70 17.44 0.58
C TYR A 10 -5.00 18.17 0.23
N LYS A 11 -4.91 19.15 -0.68
CA LYS A 11 -6.05 19.84 -1.25
C LYS A 11 -6.23 19.36 -2.70
N PRO A 12 -7.33 18.68 -3.04
CA PRO A 12 -7.52 18.17 -4.40
C PRO A 12 -7.70 19.28 -5.42
N ASN A 13 -7.40 18.96 -6.67
CA ASN A 13 -7.64 19.78 -7.85
C ASN A 13 -9.15 19.87 -8.16
N GLU A 14 -9.49 20.34 -9.36
CA GLU A 14 -10.87 20.63 -9.79
C GLU A 14 -11.80 19.41 -9.81
N SER A 15 -11.24 18.21 -9.96
CA SER A 15 -12.00 16.99 -10.24
C SER A 15 -11.64 15.87 -9.27
N ILE A 16 -12.66 15.23 -8.73
CA ILE A 16 -12.54 14.08 -7.83
C ILE A 16 -13.21 12.89 -8.49
N THR A 17 -12.53 11.75 -8.50
CA THR A 17 -13.08 10.49 -9.02
C THR A 17 -13.60 9.63 -7.88
N VAL A 18 -14.78 9.01 -8.03
CA VAL A 18 -15.31 7.97 -7.13
C VAL A 18 -15.42 6.65 -7.86
N ASP A 19 -14.79 5.61 -7.30
CA ASP A 19 -14.89 4.24 -7.80
C ASP A 19 -14.52 3.22 -6.72
N GLU A 20 -14.47 1.94 -7.10
CA GLU A 20 -14.11 0.83 -6.24
C GLU A 20 -12.72 0.23 -6.49
N GLN A 21 -12.05 -0.08 -5.40
CA GLN A 21 -10.93 -1.00 -5.35
C GLN A 21 -11.40 -2.37 -4.83
N LEU A 22 -10.89 -3.45 -5.41
CA LEU A 22 -11.03 -4.80 -4.85
C LEU A 22 -9.67 -5.28 -4.34
N PHE A 23 -9.43 -5.11 -3.05
CA PHE A 23 -8.17 -5.55 -2.46
C PHE A 23 -8.14 -7.09 -2.30
N PRO A 24 -7.18 -7.81 -2.92
CA PRO A 24 -7.22 -9.27 -2.98
C PRO A 24 -7.20 -9.94 -1.61
N TYR A 25 -8.23 -10.73 -1.30
CA TYR A 25 -8.33 -11.49 -0.05
C TYR A 25 -9.32 -12.65 -0.23
N LYS A 26 -8.96 -13.82 0.28
CA LYS A 26 -9.74 -15.07 0.16
C LYS A 26 -10.08 -15.70 1.52
N GLY A 27 -9.76 -15.05 2.63
CA GLY A 27 -10.09 -15.59 3.94
C GLY A 27 -11.57 -15.42 4.27
N HIS A 28 -12.03 -16.13 5.30
CA HIS A 28 -13.43 -16.11 5.71
C HIS A 28 -13.78 -14.79 6.40
N THR A 29 -14.47 -13.90 5.69
CA THR A 29 -15.15 -12.75 6.29
C THR A 29 -16.54 -12.57 5.68
N LYS A 30 -17.46 -11.99 6.48
CA LYS A 30 -18.86 -11.74 6.07
C LYS A 30 -18.99 -10.78 4.88
N PHE A 31 -17.94 -10.01 4.56
CA PHE A 31 -17.97 -8.93 3.57
C PHE A 31 -16.99 -9.11 2.41
N THR A 32 -16.30 -10.25 2.29
CA THR A 32 -15.52 -10.55 1.09
C THR A 32 -16.45 -10.61 -0.12
N GLN A 33 -16.10 -9.88 -1.18
CA GLN A 33 -16.90 -9.77 -2.41
C GLN A 33 -16.30 -10.62 -3.52
N PHE A 34 -17.17 -11.20 -4.34
CA PHE A 34 -16.82 -11.81 -5.61
C PHE A 34 -17.16 -10.85 -6.76
N MET A 35 -16.16 -10.49 -7.56
CA MET A 35 -16.31 -9.60 -8.71
C MET A 35 -15.60 -10.24 -9.92
N PRO A 36 -16.35 -10.90 -10.83
CA PRO A 36 -15.79 -11.65 -11.95
C PRO A 36 -14.87 -10.84 -12.87
N SER A 37 -15.14 -9.55 -13.03
CA SER A 37 -14.41 -8.64 -13.91
C SER A 37 -13.07 -8.15 -13.36
N LYS A 38 -12.80 -8.31 -12.06
CA LYS A 38 -11.54 -7.88 -11.45
C LYS A 38 -10.52 -9.03 -11.46
N PRO A 39 -9.21 -8.76 -11.65
CA PRO A 39 -8.18 -9.80 -11.78
C PRO A 39 -8.13 -10.80 -10.61
N ALA A 40 -8.28 -10.32 -9.37
CA ALA A 40 -8.23 -11.17 -8.18
C ALA A 40 -9.51 -11.98 -7.94
N LYS A 41 -10.63 -11.56 -8.54
CA LYS A 41 -12.00 -12.08 -8.39
C LYS A 41 -12.60 -12.02 -6.97
N TYR A 42 -11.82 -12.31 -5.94
CA TYR A 42 -12.23 -12.27 -4.53
C TYR A 42 -11.41 -11.24 -3.77
N GLY A 43 -12.07 -10.43 -2.95
CA GLY A 43 -11.38 -9.45 -2.12
C GLY A 43 -12.27 -8.61 -1.23
N ILE A 44 -11.62 -7.73 -0.47
CA ILE A 44 -12.30 -6.70 0.32
C ILE A 44 -12.58 -5.54 -0.64
N LYS A 45 -13.87 -5.23 -0.83
CA LYS A 45 -14.28 -4.08 -1.64
C LYS A 45 -14.15 -2.79 -0.82
N ILE A 46 -13.46 -1.79 -1.38
CA ILE A 46 -13.26 -0.48 -0.78
C ILE A 46 -13.68 0.57 -1.80
N PHE A 47 -14.60 1.45 -1.44
CA PHE A 47 -14.91 2.63 -2.27
C PHE A 47 -13.91 3.73 -1.95
N TRP A 48 -13.34 4.33 -2.98
CA TRP A 48 -12.35 5.39 -2.86
C TRP A 48 -12.83 6.65 -3.57
N THR A 49 -12.47 7.79 -2.98
CA THR A 49 -12.31 9.05 -3.71
C THR A 49 -10.84 9.30 -3.98
N CYS A 50 -10.51 9.72 -5.20
CA CYS A 50 -9.17 10.16 -5.56
C CYS A 50 -9.23 11.51 -6.28
N ASP A 51 -8.15 12.29 -6.21
CA ASP A 51 -7.94 13.37 -7.16
C ASP A 51 -7.79 12.79 -8.58
N SER A 52 -8.58 13.30 -9.52
CA SER A 52 -8.57 12.81 -10.90
C SER A 52 -7.27 13.12 -11.65
N SER A 53 -6.50 14.13 -11.24
CA SER A 53 -5.32 14.61 -11.96
C SER A 53 -4.08 13.72 -11.74
N ASN A 54 -3.85 13.31 -10.49
CA ASN A 54 -2.63 12.63 -10.05
C ASN A 54 -2.90 11.35 -9.25
N ALA A 55 -4.18 10.95 -9.12
CA ALA A 55 -4.61 9.76 -8.38
C ALA A 55 -4.32 9.79 -6.87
N TYR A 56 -4.18 10.97 -6.26
CA TYR A 56 -4.04 11.09 -4.81
C TYR A 56 -5.26 10.52 -4.09
N PRO A 57 -5.11 9.55 -3.17
CA PRO A 57 -6.23 8.97 -2.42
C PRO A 57 -6.76 9.96 -1.37
N LEU A 58 -8.06 10.25 -1.38
CA LEU A 58 -8.68 11.25 -0.52
C LEU A 58 -9.43 10.63 0.66
N GLN A 59 -10.34 9.69 0.38
CA GLN A 59 -11.12 8.99 1.39
C GLN A 59 -11.49 7.59 0.92
N GLY A 60 -11.26 6.60 1.78
CA GLY A 60 -11.65 5.21 1.57
C GLY A 60 -12.75 4.77 2.53
N GLN A 61 -13.71 3.99 2.04
CA GLN A 61 -14.79 3.38 2.82
C GLN A 61 -14.93 1.91 2.48
N ILE A 62 -14.76 1.03 3.46
CA ILE A 62 -14.90 -0.42 3.28
C ILE A 62 -16.37 -0.75 3.07
N TYR A 63 -16.65 -1.55 2.05
CA TYR A 63 -17.98 -2.11 1.86
C TYR A 63 -18.14 -3.37 2.71
N THR A 64 -18.93 -3.28 3.77
CA THR A 64 -19.19 -4.37 4.72
C THR A 64 -20.42 -5.22 4.38
N GLY A 65 -21.04 -5.00 3.22
CA GLY A 65 -22.27 -5.68 2.84
C GLY A 65 -23.51 -5.07 3.51
N LYS A 66 -24.53 -5.89 3.76
CA LYS A 66 -25.77 -5.46 4.42
C LYS A 66 -25.57 -5.46 5.94
N PRO A 67 -25.96 -4.39 6.67
CA PRO A 67 -26.11 -4.44 8.12
C PRO A 67 -27.10 -5.55 8.51
N LEU A 68 -26.89 -6.19 9.66
CA LEU A 68 -27.72 -7.30 10.14
C LEU A 68 -29.14 -6.86 10.54
N ASP A 69 -29.32 -5.59 10.93
CA ASP A 69 -30.56 -5.07 11.54
C ASP A 69 -31.26 -3.94 10.76
N GLU A 70 -30.84 -3.63 9.53
CA GLU A 70 -31.46 -2.57 8.74
C GLU A 70 -32.24 -3.09 7.54
N GLN A 71 -33.43 -2.53 7.33
CA GLN A 71 -34.17 -2.64 6.07
C GLN A 71 -33.23 -2.31 4.90
N ARG A 72 -33.41 -3.02 3.77
CA ARG A 72 -32.60 -2.84 2.57
C ARG A 72 -32.50 -1.34 2.22
N GLN A 73 -31.35 -0.72 2.48
CA GLN A 73 -31.15 0.68 2.15
C GLN A 73 -31.34 0.87 0.64
N VAL A 74 -32.34 1.67 0.28
CA VAL A 74 -32.52 2.16 -1.08
C VAL A 74 -31.36 3.13 -1.37
N ASN A 75 -30.79 3.10 -2.58
CA ASN A 75 -29.74 4.02 -3.02
C ASN A 75 -28.37 3.94 -2.29
N VAL A 76 -27.91 2.74 -1.90
CA VAL A 76 -26.56 2.52 -1.31
C VAL A 76 -25.45 3.23 -2.08
N GLY A 77 -25.49 3.21 -3.42
CA GLY A 77 -24.51 3.89 -4.25
C GLY A 77 -24.51 5.41 -4.08
N GLU A 78 -25.68 6.05 -4.01
CA GLU A 78 -25.79 7.50 -3.81
C GLU A 78 -25.27 7.90 -2.43
N LYS A 79 -25.72 7.20 -1.38
CA LYS A 79 -25.26 7.44 -0.01
C LYS A 79 -23.75 7.30 0.12
N THR A 80 -23.18 6.25 -0.47
CA THR A 80 -21.73 6.03 -0.49
C THR A 80 -20.99 7.21 -1.13
N VAL A 81 -21.46 7.71 -2.27
CA VAL A 81 -20.83 8.89 -2.91
C VAL A 81 -20.91 10.10 -1.99
N LEU A 82 -22.09 10.38 -1.43
CA LEU A 82 -22.31 11.52 -0.54
C LEU A 82 -21.40 11.45 0.71
N ASP A 83 -21.30 10.27 1.34
CA ASP A 83 -20.44 10.03 2.51
C ASP A 83 -18.95 10.23 2.20
N LEU A 84 -18.52 9.86 0.99
CA LEU A 84 -17.14 10.01 0.53
C LEU A 84 -16.78 11.46 0.20
N VAL A 85 -17.71 12.25 -0.34
CA VAL A 85 -17.43 13.60 -0.84
C VAL A 85 -17.90 14.73 0.08
N GLN A 86 -18.65 14.43 1.15
CA GLN A 86 -19.22 15.43 2.06
C GLN A 86 -18.21 16.43 2.66
N PHE A 87 -16.94 16.04 2.78
CA PHE A 87 -15.89 16.94 3.28
C PHE A 87 -15.59 18.08 2.29
N TYR A 88 -15.90 17.90 1.00
CA TYR A 88 -15.61 18.84 -0.08
C TYR A 88 -16.80 19.71 -0.49
N LYS A 89 -17.87 19.74 0.32
CA LYS A 89 -19.02 20.63 0.11
C LYS A 89 -18.57 22.08 0.00
N GLY A 90 -19.22 22.85 -0.86
CA GLY A 90 -18.93 24.26 -1.08
C GLY A 90 -17.71 24.53 -1.96
N SER A 91 -17.00 23.50 -2.41
CA SER A 91 -15.70 23.70 -3.06
C SER A 91 -15.74 23.97 -4.56
N GLY A 92 -16.90 23.83 -5.22
CA GLY A 92 -17.02 24.01 -6.67
C GLY A 92 -16.44 22.87 -7.51
N ARG A 93 -15.93 21.79 -6.87
CA ARG A 93 -15.32 20.66 -7.58
C ARG A 93 -16.35 19.78 -8.29
N ASN A 94 -15.90 19.14 -9.36
CA ASN A 94 -16.68 18.13 -10.07
C ASN A 94 -16.39 16.72 -9.54
N ILE A 95 -17.42 15.89 -9.46
CA ILE A 95 -17.34 14.46 -9.14
C ILE A 95 -17.49 13.64 -10.42
N THR A 96 -16.46 12.89 -10.79
CA THR A 96 -16.50 11.91 -11.87
C THR A 96 -16.69 10.50 -11.32
N LYS A 97 -17.63 9.72 -11.88
CA LYS A 97 -17.89 8.34 -11.43
C LYS A 97 -18.57 7.47 -12.48
N ASP A 98 -18.49 6.15 -12.28
CA ASP A 98 -19.13 5.19 -13.17
C ASP A 98 -20.64 4.97 -12.85
N ASN A 99 -21.26 4.15 -13.69
CA ASN A 99 -22.69 3.96 -13.85
C ASN A 99 -23.39 3.41 -12.61
N PHE A 100 -22.67 2.68 -11.76
CA PHE A 100 -23.19 2.11 -10.52
C PHE A 100 -23.75 3.20 -9.59
N PHE A 101 -23.21 4.42 -9.70
CA PHE A 101 -23.50 5.50 -8.78
C PHE A 101 -24.42 6.58 -9.35
N THR A 102 -24.79 6.55 -10.63
CA THR A 102 -25.39 7.72 -11.32
C THR A 102 -26.91 7.74 -11.30
N SER A 103 -27.45 8.86 -10.79
CA SER A 103 -28.86 9.22 -10.78
C SER A 103 -29.03 10.74 -10.89
N LEU A 104 -30.22 11.17 -11.32
CA LEU A 104 -30.61 12.58 -11.32
C LEU A 104 -30.66 13.15 -9.89
N GLN A 105 -31.13 12.37 -8.92
CA GLN A 105 -31.22 12.81 -7.53
C GLN A 105 -29.84 13.16 -6.97
N LEU A 106 -28.83 12.34 -7.23
CA LEU A 106 -27.47 12.60 -6.77
C LEU A 106 -26.90 13.87 -7.40
N ALA A 107 -27.15 14.12 -8.70
CA ALA A 107 -26.70 15.35 -9.36
C ALA A 107 -27.30 16.60 -8.68
N ARG A 108 -28.58 16.57 -8.33
CA ARG A 108 -29.26 17.67 -7.62
C ARG A 108 -28.71 17.90 -6.22
N VAL A 109 -28.50 16.83 -5.45
CA VAL A 109 -27.94 16.93 -4.11
C VAL A 109 -26.52 17.53 -4.17
N LEU A 110 -25.67 17.06 -5.08
CA LEU A 110 -24.33 17.63 -5.25
C LEU A 110 -24.38 19.10 -5.69
N ASN A 111 -25.29 19.46 -6.59
CA ASN A 111 -25.45 20.86 -7.00
C ASN A 111 -25.87 21.75 -5.81
N SER A 112 -26.76 21.26 -4.93
CA SER A 112 -27.10 21.96 -3.67
C SER A 112 -25.90 22.13 -2.73
N TRP A 113 -24.88 21.28 -2.87
CA TRP A 113 -23.61 21.37 -2.14
C TRP A 113 -22.56 22.22 -2.86
N ARG A 114 -22.93 22.94 -3.94
CA ARG A 114 -22.00 23.64 -4.84
C ARG A 114 -20.90 22.72 -5.38
N MET A 115 -21.31 21.54 -5.86
CA MET A 115 -20.46 20.56 -6.51
C MET A 115 -21.17 20.04 -7.75
N THR A 116 -20.41 19.67 -8.78
CA THR A 116 -20.97 19.15 -10.03
C THR A 116 -20.70 17.67 -10.19
N LEU A 117 -21.38 17.03 -11.14
CA LEU A 117 -21.28 15.61 -11.41
C LEU A 117 -21.09 15.37 -12.91
N VAL A 118 -20.22 14.42 -13.25
CA VAL A 118 -20.14 13.80 -14.58
C VAL A 118 -20.07 12.29 -14.39
N GLY A 119 -20.98 11.54 -14.99
CA GLY A 119 -20.91 10.09 -14.89
C GLY A 119 -21.72 9.37 -15.94
N THR A 120 -21.35 8.12 -16.17
CA THR A 120 -22.10 7.21 -17.06
C THR A 120 -23.46 6.89 -16.47
N VAL A 121 -24.45 6.72 -17.34
CA VAL A 121 -25.83 6.37 -16.98
C VAL A 121 -26.14 4.98 -17.50
N ARG A 122 -26.69 4.11 -16.65
CA ARG A 122 -27.19 2.82 -17.11
C ARG A 122 -28.42 3.00 -18.01
N LYS A 123 -28.50 2.21 -19.07
CA LYS A 123 -29.55 2.35 -20.11
C LYS A 123 -30.94 1.92 -19.65
N ASP A 124 -31.01 1.13 -18.58
CA ASP A 124 -32.24 0.61 -17.98
C ASP A 124 -32.90 1.60 -17.01
N LYS A 125 -32.42 2.84 -16.91
CA LYS A 125 -33.02 3.87 -16.06
C LYS A 125 -34.38 4.31 -16.64
N PRO A 126 -35.49 4.24 -15.88
CA PRO A 126 -36.83 4.57 -16.39
C PRO A 126 -36.97 6.02 -16.88
N TRP A 127 -36.20 6.94 -16.28
CA TRP A 127 -36.21 8.36 -16.64
C TRP A 127 -35.37 8.67 -17.88
N LEU A 128 -34.61 7.70 -18.42
CA LEU A 128 -33.77 7.92 -19.60
C LEU A 128 -34.63 7.87 -20.86
N PRO A 129 -34.70 8.97 -21.66
CA PRO A 129 -35.49 8.98 -22.89
C PRO A 129 -35.03 7.90 -23.89
N SER A 130 -35.97 7.30 -24.63
CA SER A 130 -35.69 6.23 -25.59
C SER A 130 -34.73 6.66 -26.71
N ASN A 131 -34.82 7.92 -27.16
CA ASN A 131 -33.92 8.51 -28.15
C ASN A 131 -32.46 8.70 -27.66
N MET A 132 -32.19 8.53 -26.37
CA MET A 132 -30.84 8.51 -25.81
C MET A 132 -30.20 7.13 -25.84
N GLN A 133 -30.97 6.08 -26.16
CA GLN A 133 -30.44 4.72 -26.25
C GLN A 133 -29.80 4.47 -27.63
N ALA A 134 -29.17 3.31 -27.78
CA ALA A 134 -28.66 2.89 -29.07
C ALA A 134 -29.83 2.44 -29.95
N SER A 135 -29.94 2.96 -31.16
CA SER A 135 -30.83 2.43 -32.21
C SER A 135 -30.02 2.09 -33.45
N LYS A 136 -30.57 1.22 -34.31
CA LYS A 136 -30.03 0.94 -35.64
C LYS A 136 -30.04 2.18 -36.55
N ASP A 137 -30.94 3.12 -36.28
CA ASP A 137 -31.14 4.34 -37.07
C ASP A 137 -30.14 5.45 -36.71
N ARG A 138 -29.39 5.29 -35.61
CA ARG A 138 -28.39 6.28 -35.20
C ARG A 138 -27.08 6.05 -35.94
N ALA A 139 -26.64 7.09 -36.66
CA ALA A 139 -25.35 7.09 -37.34
C ALA A 139 -24.19 6.94 -36.34
N ILE A 140 -23.11 6.29 -36.79
CA ILE A 140 -21.86 6.19 -36.02
C ILE A 140 -21.27 7.60 -35.87
N LEU A 141 -20.69 7.88 -34.70
CA LEU A 141 -20.19 9.19 -34.27
C LEU A 141 -21.28 10.26 -34.05
N SER A 142 -22.56 9.92 -34.17
CA SER A 142 -23.65 10.84 -33.81
C SER A 142 -23.75 11.04 -32.30
N THR A 143 -24.19 12.25 -31.90
CA THR A 143 -24.48 12.60 -30.51
C THR A 143 -25.88 13.19 -30.39
N ASN A 144 -26.64 12.70 -29.41
CA ASN A 144 -27.89 13.34 -28.99
C ASN A 144 -27.66 14.01 -27.64
N PHE A 145 -28.16 15.22 -27.48
CA PHE A 145 -28.17 15.94 -26.21
C PHE A 145 -29.60 16.14 -25.73
N ALA A 146 -29.79 16.09 -24.40
CA ALA A 146 -30.99 16.62 -23.76
C ALA A 146 -30.60 17.48 -22.58
N PHE A 147 -31.30 18.60 -22.45
CA PHE A 147 -31.00 19.63 -21.46
C PHE A 147 -32.19 19.77 -20.52
N ARG A 148 -31.91 19.94 -19.24
CA ARG A 148 -32.88 20.27 -18.22
C ARG A 148 -32.22 21.15 -17.16
N GLU A 149 -32.59 22.42 -17.09
CA GLU A 149 -32.08 23.38 -16.11
C GLU A 149 -30.55 23.32 -15.93
N ASN A 150 -30.09 22.54 -14.95
CA ASN A 150 -28.68 22.38 -14.57
C ASN A 150 -28.07 21.03 -14.99
N GLU A 151 -28.77 20.23 -15.78
CA GLU A 151 -28.40 18.87 -16.15
C GLU A 151 -28.40 18.69 -17.67
N THR A 152 -27.36 18.03 -18.17
CA THR A 152 -27.19 17.68 -19.58
C THR A 152 -26.97 16.19 -19.70
N LEU A 153 -27.80 15.53 -20.51
CA LEU A 153 -27.57 14.18 -21.00
C LEU A 153 -26.85 14.24 -22.34
N CYS A 154 -25.80 13.43 -22.49
CA CYS A 154 -25.05 13.28 -23.72
C CYS A 154 -25.01 11.80 -24.11
N SER A 155 -25.61 11.45 -25.24
CA SER A 155 -25.63 10.10 -25.79
C SER A 155 -24.83 10.02 -27.08
N TYR A 156 -23.63 9.46 -27.00
CA TYR A 156 -22.69 9.33 -28.12
C TYR A 156 -22.64 7.88 -28.65
N VAL A 157 -22.57 7.71 -29.97
CA VAL A 157 -22.55 6.39 -30.64
C VAL A 157 -21.15 6.10 -31.21
N PRO A 158 -20.21 5.53 -30.42
CA PRO A 158 -18.87 5.22 -30.93
C PRO A 158 -18.84 4.09 -31.97
N LYS A 159 -19.81 3.17 -31.91
CA LYS A 159 -19.90 1.98 -32.79
C LYS A 159 -21.36 1.65 -33.07
N ARG A 160 -21.63 0.96 -34.18
CA ARG A 160 -22.99 0.52 -34.55
C ARG A 160 -23.65 -0.23 -33.38
N ASN A 161 -24.90 0.13 -33.07
CA ASN A 161 -25.69 -0.44 -31.97
C ASN A 161 -25.06 -0.31 -30.57
N LYS A 162 -24.08 0.58 -30.37
CA LYS A 162 -23.46 0.86 -29.07
C LYS A 162 -23.48 2.36 -28.80
N SER A 163 -24.26 2.77 -27.81
CA SER A 163 -24.24 4.14 -27.26
C SER A 163 -23.59 4.18 -25.88
N VAL A 164 -22.95 5.30 -25.57
CA VAL A 164 -22.50 5.69 -24.23
C VAL A 164 -23.32 6.90 -23.82
N VAL A 165 -23.98 6.81 -22.67
CA VAL A 165 -24.80 7.89 -22.13
C VAL A 165 -24.11 8.45 -20.89
N LEU A 166 -23.87 9.76 -20.88
CA LEU A 166 -23.36 10.50 -19.73
C LEU A 166 -24.44 11.46 -19.23
N LEU A 167 -24.50 11.63 -17.91
CA LEU A 167 -25.17 12.73 -17.23
C LEU A 167 -24.09 13.69 -16.73
N SER A 168 -24.26 14.97 -17.03
CA SER A 168 -23.43 16.04 -16.50
C SER A 168 -24.29 17.11 -15.84
N SER A 169 -23.85 17.64 -14.71
CA SER A 169 -24.36 18.91 -14.14
C SER A 169 -23.32 20.03 -14.19
N MET A 170 -22.26 19.83 -14.99
CA MET A 170 -21.15 20.77 -15.19
C MET A 170 -21.22 21.42 -16.59
N HIS A 171 -21.61 20.64 -17.60
CA HIS A 171 -21.62 21.08 -18.99
C HIS A 171 -23.04 21.51 -19.38
N GLY A 172 -23.18 22.72 -19.92
CA GLY A 172 -24.47 23.30 -20.36
C GLY A 172 -24.64 23.41 -21.88
N THR A 173 -23.63 23.03 -22.66
CA THR A 173 -23.60 23.24 -24.12
C THR A 173 -23.50 21.92 -24.89
N ALA A 174 -23.96 21.93 -26.15
CA ALA A 174 -23.95 20.79 -27.07
C ALA A 174 -22.62 20.70 -27.87
N GLU A 175 -21.48 20.85 -27.19
CA GLU A 175 -20.19 20.92 -27.87
C GLU A 175 -19.67 19.55 -28.32
N VAL A 176 -19.33 19.46 -29.60
CA VAL A 176 -18.76 18.28 -30.24
C VAL A 176 -17.51 18.71 -30.99
N GLU A 177 -16.41 17.97 -30.84
CA GLU A 177 -15.16 18.28 -31.55
C GLU A 177 -15.30 18.05 -33.06
N GLU A 178 -14.81 18.99 -33.86
CA GLU A 178 -14.70 18.86 -35.32
C GLU A 178 -13.48 18.03 -35.71
N ASN A 179 -13.47 16.75 -35.33
CA ASN A 179 -12.42 15.80 -35.69
C ASN A 179 -12.99 14.46 -36.16
N LEU A 180 -12.12 13.56 -36.62
CA LEU A 180 -12.48 12.23 -37.13
C LEU A 180 -13.28 11.37 -36.14
N THR A 181 -13.27 11.68 -34.84
CA THR A 181 -14.01 10.94 -33.83
C THR A 181 -15.31 11.62 -33.39
N ALA A 182 -15.51 12.90 -33.73
CA ALA A 182 -16.65 13.72 -33.33
C ALA A 182 -17.07 13.50 -31.87
N LYS A 183 -16.10 13.52 -30.94
CA LYS A 183 -16.36 13.26 -29.53
C LYS A 183 -16.95 14.51 -28.86
N PRO A 184 -18.05 14.37 -28.11
CA PRO A 184 -18.56 15.45 -27.27
C PRO A 184 -17.57 15.87 -26.19
N SER A 185 -17.56 17.16 -25.84
CA SER A 185 -16.71 17.71 -24.77
C SER A 185 -16.92 16.96 -23.45
N ILE A 186 -18.17 16.60 -23.13
CA ILE A 186 -18.54 15.81 -21.95
C ILE A 186 -17.87 14.42 -21.93
N ILE A 187 -17.82 13.74 -23.09
CA ILE A 187 -17.17 12.42 -23.23
C ILE A 187 -15.66 12.55 -23.05
N LYS A 188 -15.06 13.61 -23.60
CA LYS A 188 -13.62 13.88 -23.44
C LYS A 188 -13.28 14.16 -21.98
N TYR A 189 -14.05 15.02 -21.31
CA TYR A 189 -13.88 15.35 -19.91
C TYR A 189 -14.02 14.11 -19.01
N TYR A 190 -15.05 13.29 -19.24
CA TYR A 190 -15.23 12.02 -18.51
C TYR A 190 -14.02 11.09 -18.69
N ASN A 191 -13.54 10.90 -19.92
CA ASN A 191 -12.39 10.04 -20.18
C ASN A 191 -11.11 10.54 -19.50
N LYS A 192 -10.92 11.86 -19.40
CA LYS A 192 -9.78 12.48 -18.70
C LYS A 192 -9.83 12.25 -17.19
N THR A 193 -11.02 12.17 -16.59
CA THR A 193 -11.20 12.21 -15.12
C THR A 193 -11.67 10.89 -14.50
N LYS A 194 -12.13 9.92 -15.29
CA LYS A 194 -12.70 8.66 -14.76
C LYS A 194 -11.69 7.69 -14.13
N SER A 195 -10.38 7.85 -14.38
CA SER A 195 -9.39 6.82 -14.04
C SER A 195 -8.67 7.03 -12.71
N GLY A 196 -8.98 8.07 -11.92
CA GLY A 196 -8.22 8.39 -10.70
C GLY A 196 -8.08 7.21 -9.73
N VAL A 197 -9.18 6.49 -9.45
CA VAL A 197 -9.16 5.32 -8.55
C VAL A 197 -8.48 4.11 -9.17
N ASP A 198 -8.73 3.80 -10.44
CA ASP A 198 -8.05 2.70 -11.16
C ASP A 198 -6.53 2.93 -11.24
N THR A 199 -6.11 4.18 -11.47
CA THR A 199 -4.69 4.56 -11.49
C THR A 199 -4.08 4.41 -10.10
N MET A 200 -4.78 4.85 -9.04
CA MET A 200 -4.35 4.62 -7.66
C MET A 200 -4.19 3.13 -7.34
N ASP A 201 -5.18 2.31 -7.70
CA ASP A 201 -5.17 0.86 -7.46
C ASP A 201 -4.00 0.17 -8.20
N LYS A 202 -3.77 0.55 -9.47
CA LYS A 202 -2.62 0.08 -10.25
C LYS A 202 -1.30 0.47 -9.58
N MET A 203 -1.17 1.73 -9.16
CA MET A 203 0.04 2.21 -8.50
C MET A 203 0.29 1.46 -7.19
N VAL A 204 -0.71 1.32 -6.33
CA VAL A 204 -0.60 0.56 -5.07
C VAL A 204 -0.21 -0.91 -5.35
N THR A 205 -0.80 -1.53 -6.37
CA THR A 205 -0.52 -2.93 -6.73
C THR A 205 0.91 -3.15 -7.21
N GLU A 206 1.47 -2.22 -7.97
CA GLU A 206 2.85 -2.32 -8.51
C GLU A 206 3.92 -2.42 -7.42
N TYR A 207 3.75 -1.66 -6.32
CA TYR A 207 4.66 -1.66 -5.18
C TYR A 207 3.91 -2.00 -3.90
N THR A 208 3.43 -3.24 -3.82
CA THR A 208 2.61 -3.69 -2.68
C THR A 208 3.41 -4.37 -1.58
N THR A 209 3.08 -4.06 -0.33
CA THR A 209 3.57 -4.75 0.87
C THR A 209 2.74 -6.00 1.21
N LYS A 210 1.69 -6.30 0.42
CA LYS A 210 0.80 -7.44 0.63
C LYS A 210 1.57 -8.74 0.86
N ARG A 211 1.14 -9.48 1.88
CA ARG A 211 1.58 -10.86 2.15
C ARG A 211 0.37 -11.76 2.31
N ARG A 212 0.58 -13.08 2.14
CA ARG A 212 -0.45 -14.08 2.43
C ARG A 212 -0.81 -13.98 3.92
N THR A 213 -2.10 -13.86 4.20
CA THR A 213 -2.63 -13.83 5.57
C THR A 213 -4.03 -14.42 5.59
N ASN A 214 -4.37 -15.10 6.68
CA ASN A 214 -5.75 -15.54 6.94
C ASN A 214 -6.55 -14.47 7.70
N ARG A 215 -5.91 -13.41 8.20
CA ARG A 215 -6.53 -12.35 9.01
C ARG A 215 -6.82 -11.13 8.14
N TRP A 216 -8.10 -10.83 7.92
CA TRP A 216 -8.53 -9.70 7.11
C TRP A 216 -8.04 -8.33 7.62
N PRO A 217 -7.91 -8.05 8.93
CA PRO A 217 -7.43 -6.73 9.37
C PRO A 217 -5.98 -6.51 8.94
N LEU A 218 -5.17 -7.58 8.92
CA LEU A 218 -3.80 -7.53 8.44
C LEU A 218 -3.74 -7.33 6.91
N ALA A 219 -4.66 -7.95 6.16
CA ALA A 219 -4.76 -7.72 4.72
C ALA A 219 -5.06 -6.23 4.44
N LEU A 220 -6.02 -5.65 5.15
CA LEU A 220 -6.35 -4.23 5.05
C LEU A 220 -5.18 -3.33 5.50
N PHE A 221 -4.45 -3.71 6.54
CA PHE A 221 -3.28 -2.96 7.00
C PHE A 221 -2.19 -2.83 5.92
N TYR A 222 -1.95 -3.87 5.12
CA TYR A 222 -1.05 -3.77 3.97
C TYR A 222 -1.55 -2.74 2.95
N ASN A 223 -2.85 -2.75 2.62
CA ASN A 223 -3.43 -1.74 1.74
C ASN A 223 -3.28 -0.31 2.30
N ILE A 224 -3.54 -0.11 3.59
CA ILE A 224 -3.34 1.17 4.28
C ILE A 224 -1.90 1.66 4.14
N THR A 225 -0.94 0.76 4.33
CA THR A 225 0.50 1.08 4.22
C THR A 225 0.86 1.49 2.80
N ASP A 226 0.40 0.74 1.80
CA ASP A 226 0.70 1.02 0.39
C ASP A 226 0.04 2.34 -0.07
N VAL A 227 -1.19 2.62 0.37
CA VAL A 227 -1.93 3.86 0.10
C VAL A 227 -1.23 5.06 0.76
N ALA A 228 -0.81 4.92 2.02
CA ALA A 228 -0.09 5.99 2.72
C ALA A 228 1.25 6.30 2.06
N ALA A 229 1.99 5.27 1.63
CA ALA A 229 3.24 5.43 0.90
C ALA A 229 3.01 6.14 -0.45
N LEU A 230 1.96 5.78 -1.19
CA LEU A 230 1.58 6.47 -2.43
C LEU A 230 1.21 7.94 -2.19
N ALA A 231 0.38 8.21 -1.18
CA ALA A 231 -0.01 9.58 -0.83
C ALA A 231 1.21 10.45 -0.49
N SER A 232 2.12 9.92 0.34
CA SER A 232 3.36 10.61 0.70
C SER A 232 4.26 10.87 -0.52
N TYR A 233 4.34 9.92 -1.44
CA TYR A 233 5.08 10.05 -2.69
C TYR A 233 4.50 11.13 -3.60
N ILE A 234 3.17 11.21 -3.74
CA ILE A 234 2.53 12.26 -4.55
C ILE A 234 2.81 13.64 -3.95
N ILE A 235 2.66 13.80 -2.62
CA ILE A 235 3.02 15.07 -1.94
C ILE A 235 4.49 15.43 -2.18
N PHE A 236 5.40 14.45 -2.10
CA PHE A 236 6.81 14.65 -2.40
C PHE A 236 7.02 15.15 -3.83
N LEU A 237 6.37 14.56 -4.83
CA LEU A 237 6.49 15.01 -6.23
C LEU A 237 5.98 16.44 -6.44
N GLU A 238 4.85 16.79 -5.84
CA GLU A 238 4.27 18.15 -5.95
C GLU A 238 5.20 19.23 -5.36
N HIS A 239 6.02 18.88 -4.36
CA HIS A 239 7.03 19.80 -3.79
C HIS A 239 8.40 19.72 -4.49
N ASN A 240 8.61 18.76 -5.37
CA ASN A 240 9.90 18.47 -5.99
C ASN A 240 9.73 18.26 -7.51
N GLU A 241 9.21 19.27 -8.21
CA GLU A 241 8.81 19.19 -9.62
C GLU A 241 9.93 18.72 -10.56
N ASN A 242 11.19 18.95 -10.19
CA ASN A 242 12.38 18.57 -10.95
C ASN A 242 12.77 17.08 -10.80
N VAL A 243 12.12 16.32 -9.93
CA VAL A 243 12.40 14.88 -9.67
C VAL A 243 11.51 14.00 -10.55
N ARG A 244 11.39 14.31 -11.85
CA ARG A 244 10.66 13.48 -12.81
C ARG A 244 11.60 12.50 -13.49
N ARG A 245 11.90 11.39 -12.80
CA ARG A 245 12.62 10.23 -13.35
C ARG A 245 11.72 9.00 -13.33
N THR A 246 11.96 8.06 -14.23
CA THR A 246 11.19 6.82 -14.35
C THR A 246 11.26 5.93 -13.11
N ASP A 247 12.32 6.04 -12.30
CA ASP A 247 12.51 5.24 -11.09
C ASP A 247 12.32 6.03 -9.77
N SER A 248 11.80 7.25 -9.85
CA SER A 248 11.55 8.16 -8.71
C SER A 248 10.80 7.49 -7.57
N ARG A 249 9.70 6.77 -7.86
CA ARG A 249 8.93 6.05 -6.83
C ARG A 249 9.73 4.95 -6.14
N ARG A 250 10.55 4.19 -6.89
CA ARG A 250 11.39 3.13 -6.33
C ARG A 250 12.43 3.72 -5.37
N LEU A 251 13.06 4.82 -5.77
CA LEU A 251 14.05 5.53 -4.94
C LEU A 251 13.40 6.09 -3.67
N PHE A 252 12.24 6.75 -3.82
CA PHE A 252 11.46 7.27 -2.70
C PHE A 252 11.11 6.16 -1.70
N LEU A 253 10.57 5.03 -2.16
CA LEU A 253 10.21 3.91 -1.28
C LEU A 253 11.43 3.28 -0.60
N LYS A 254 12.57 3.18 -1.30
CA LYS A 254 13.82 2.69 -0.72
C LYS A 254 14.29 3.61 0.40
N ASP A 255 14.23 4.91 0.18
CA ASP A 255 14.65 5.90 1.17
C ASP A 255 13.70 5.94 2.37
N LEU A 256 12.39 5.97 2.13
CA LEU A 256 11.36 5.86 3.15
C LEU A 256 11.57 4.60 4.03
N ALA A 257 11.81 3.44 3.41
CA ALA A 257 12.05 2.21 4.14
C ALA A 257 13.31 2.28 5.02
N LYS A 258 14.40 2.86 4.51
CA LYS A 258 15.63 3.10 5.29
C LYS A 258 15.36 4.00 6.48
N GLN A 259 14.72 5.15 6.28
CA GLN A 259 14.43 6.12 7.35
C GLN A 259 13.55 5.50 8.45
N LEU A 260 12.55 4.71 8.08
CA LEU A 260 11.67 4.03 9.05
C LEU A 260 12.39 2.92 9.84
N CYS A 261 13.37 2.24 9.24
CA CYS A 261 14.11 1.15 9.88
C CYS A 261 15.30 1.66 10.72
N LEU A 262 15.83 2.84 10.41
CA LEU A 262 17.07 3.35 11.01
C LEU A 262 17.04 3.41 12.54
N PRO A 263 15.99 3.92 13.22
CA PRO A 263 15.95 3.94 14.68
C PRO A 263 16.01 2.53 15.30
N ALA A 264 15.33 1.55 14.68
CA ALA A 264 15.38 0.17 15.15
C ALA A 264 16.75 -0.48 14.92
N ILE A 265 17.43 -0.13 13.82
CA ILE A 265 18.78 -0.60 13.52
C ILE A 265 19.79 -0.01 14.52
N GLN A 266 19.68 1.28 14.84
CA GLN A 266 20.47 1.95 15.87
C GLN A 266 20.23 1.36 17.27
N ASN A 267 18.98 1.07 17.63
CA ASN A 267 18.71 0.40 18.90
C ASN A 267 19.35 -0.99 18.94
N ARG A 268 19.32 -1.73 17.83
CA ARG A 268 19.96 -3.05 17.73
C ARG A 268 21.48 -3.01 17.81
N SER A 269 22.12 -1.91 17.40
CA SER A 269 23.57 -1.75 17.51
C SER A 269 24.05 -1.66 18.96
N SER A 270 23.16 -1.25 19.88
CA SER A 270 23.47 -1.18 21.31
C SER A 270 23.36 -2.52 22.05
N ILE A 271 22.81 -3.57 21.42
CA ILE A 271 22.52 -4.85 22.10
C ILE A 271 23.71 -5.81 21.96
N PRO A 272 24.46 -6.13 23.05
CA PRO A 272 25.70 -6.91 22.94
C PRO A 272 25.50 -8.31 22.33
N ARG A 273 24.38 -8.97 22.61
CA ARG A 273 24.04 -10.29 22.04
C ARG A 273 23.84 -10.23 20.53
N VAL A 274 23.21 -9.16 20.02
CA VAL A 274 23.02 -8.96 18.58
C VAL A 274 24.35 -8.68 17.89
N MET A 275 25.18 -7.85 18.54
CA MET A 275 26.49 -7.46 18.02
C MET A 275 27.54 -8.59 18.07
N GLY A 276 27.32 -9.60 18.91
CA GLY A 276 28.10 -10.83 18.89
C GLY A 276 27.90 -11.71 17.64
N HIS A 277 26.83 -11.48 16.86
CA HIS A 277 26.60 -12.19 15.59
C HIS A 277 27.25 -11.45 14.42
N TYR A 278 28.37 -11.96 13.93
CA TYR A 278 29.19 -11.37 12.86
C TYR A 278 28.37 -10.81 11.68
N PHE A 279 27.55 -11.63 11.02
CA PHE A 279 26.78 -11.20 9.85
C PHE A 279 25.78 -10.08 10.16
N THR A 280 25.16 -10.12 11.35
CA THR A 280 24.19 -9.09 11.75
C THR A 280 24.91 -7.78 12.06
N ARG A 281 26.02 -7.84 12.80
CA ARG A 281 26.89 -6.68 13.05
C ARG A 281 27.34 -6.03 11.75
N THR A 282 27.95 -6.79 10.84
CA THR A 282 28.44 -6.25 9.56
C THR A 282 27.32 -5.61 8.75
N SER A 283 26.12 -6.19 8.75
CA SER A 283 24.97 -5.59 8.07
C SER A 283 24.55 -4.26 8.70
N ILE A 284 24.58 -4.16 10.03
CA ILE A 284 24.28 -2.92 10.77
C ILE A 284 25.34 -1.86 10.49
N GLU A 285 26.63 -2.21 10.53
CA GLU A 285 27.76 -1.31 10.24
C GLU A 285 27.66 -0.74 8.81
N ILE A 286 27.34 -1.58 7.82
CA ILE A 286 27.12 -1.14 6.43
C ILE A 286 25.98 -0.13 6.33
N VAL A 287 24.88 -0.36 7.06
CA VAL A 287 23.72 0.56 7.03
C VAL A 287 24.04 1.88 7.73
N LEU A 288 24.77 1.84 8.84
CA LEU A 288 25.13 3.03 9.63
C LEU A 288 26.33 3.79 9.06
N GLY A 289 27.14 3.17 8.20
CA GLY A 289 28.34 3.77 7.63
C GLY A 289 29.47 3.97 8.64
N GLN A 290 29.47 3.21 9.74
CA GLN A 290 30.49 3.28 10.79
C GLN A 290 30.77 1.89 11.38
N GLU A 291 32.01 1.66 11.79
CA GLU A 291 32.39 0.44 12.51
C GLU A 291 31.90 0.51 13.96
N LEU A 292 31.36 -0.60 14.46
CA LEU A 292 30.85 -0.71 15.82
C LEU A 292 31.78 -1.65 16.59
N PHE A 293 32.86 -1.08 17.13
CA PHE A 293 33.79 -1.82 17.97
C PHE A 293 33.08 -2.31 19.25
N GLN A 294 33.05 -3.62 19.44
CA GLN A 294 32.94 -4.15 20.80
C GLN A 294 34.34 -4.06 21.39
N GLU A 295 34.52 -3.22 22.42
CA GLU A 295 35.57 -3.48 23.40
C GLU A 295 35.30 -4.87 23.96
N VAL A 296 35.97 -5.87 23.39
CA VAL A 296 36.18 -7.11 24.09
C VAL A 296 37.12 -6.71 25.22
N VAL A 297 36.57 -6.41 26.39
CA VAL A 297 37.36 -6.41 27.62
C VAL A 297 37.93 -7.81 27.67
N ALA A 298 39.17 -7.96 27.21
CA ALA A 298 39.93 -9.16 27.46
C ALA A 298 40.03 -9.19 28.97
N GLU A 299 39.29 -10.07 29.63
CA GLU A 299 39.62 -10.44 30.99
C GLU A 299 41.09 -10.84 30.94
N ASP A 300 41.92 -10.05 31.62
CA ASP A 300 43.35 -10.22 31.63
C ASP A 300 43.67 -11.54 32.35
N HIS A 301 43.72 -12.62 31.59
CA HIS A 301 44.15 -13.92 32.07
C HIS A 301 45.67 -14.02 32.24
N SER A 302 46.39 -12.89 32.25
CA SER A 302 47.85 -12.81 32.48
C SER A 302 48.32 -13.52 33.76
N GLN A 303 47.42 -13.81 34.71
CA GLN A 303 47.74 -14.47 35.97
C GLN A 303 47.49 -15.99 36.01
N THR A 304 47.16 -16.67 34.91
CA THR A 304 47.04 -18.14 34.95
C THR A 304 48.42 -18.81 35.06
N PRO A 305 48.73 -19.54 36.15
CA PRO A 305 50.01 -20.21 36.32
C PRO A 305 50.27 -21.16 35.15
N ARG A 306 51.50 -21.19 34.63
CA ARG A 306 51.91 -22.08 33.53
C ARG A 306 52.84 -23.18 34.04
N ASP A 307 52.72 -24.37 33.46
CA ASP A 307 53.65 -25.48 33.71
C ASP A 307 55.02 -25.22 33.06
N LYS A 308 55.99 -26.10 33.34
CA LYS A 308 57.37 -26.01 32.80
C LYS A 308 57.44 -26.00 31.26
N THR A 309 56.34 -26.32 30.56
CA THR A 309 56.23 -26.28 29.09
C THR A 309 55.53 -25.02 28.57
N GLY A 310 55.24 -24.05 29.44
CA GLY A 310 54.54 -22.81 29.11
C GLY A 310 53.04 -22.99 28.89
N ARG A 311 52.47 -24.17 29.21
CA ARG A 311 51.04 -24.47 29.03
C ARG A 311 50.28 -24.33 30.35
N ILE A 312 48.99 -24.01 30.29
CA ILE A 312 48.12 -24.02 31.48
C ILE A 312 48.13 -25.44 32.08
N PRO A 313 48.38 -25.63 33.38
CA PRO A 313 48.48 -26.94 34.01
C PRO A 313 47.18 -27.74 33.83
N VAL A 314 47.31 -29.06 33.80
CA VAL A 314 46.15 -29.96 33.77
C VAL A 314 45.41 -29.81 35.09
N VAL A 315 44.20 -29.25 35.01
CA VAL A 315 43.33 -28.92 36.16
C VAL A 315 42.53 -30.12 36.66
N GLY A 316 42.40 -31.18 35.85
CA GLY A 316 41.72 -32.41 36.26
C GLY A 316 41.25 -33.27 35.10
N SER A 317 40.33 -34.20 35.36
CA SER A 317 39.60 -34.96 34.33
C SER A 317 38.21 -34.37 34.10
N CYS A 318 37.74 -34.42 32.85
CA CYS A 318 36.45 -33.91 32.44
C CYS A 318 35.31 -34.54 33.27
N PHE A 319 34.58 -33.72 34.03
CA PHE A 319 33.53 -34.21 34.92
C PHE A 319 32.39 -34.89 34.15
N ILE A 320 32.05 -34.35 32.97
CA ILE A 320 31.01 -34.90 32.09
C ILE A 320 31.44 -36.26 31.51
N CYS A 321 32.71 -36.43 31.09
CA CYS A 321 33.20 -37.73 30.63
C CYS A 321 33.16 -38.77 31.75
N ARG A 322 33.49 -38.34 32.98
CA ARG A 322 33.47 -39.21 34.16
C ARG A 322 32.05 -39.65 34.52
N GLU A 323 31.07 -38.76 34.44
CA GLU A 323 29.67 -39.06 34.75
C GLU A 323 28.99 -39.88 33.66
N LEU A 324 29.17 -39.52 32.38
CA LEU A 324 28.46 -40.18 31.28
C LEU A 324 29.10 -41.49 30.81
N SER A 325 30.41 -41.62 30.95
CA SER A 325 31.16 -42.72 30.31
C SER A 325 32.22 -43.36 31.20
N HIS A 326 32.32 -42.95 32.47
CA HIS A 326 33.37 -43.36 33.41
C HIS A 326 34.82 -43.15 32.89
N LYS A 327 35.00 -42.37 31.82
CA LYS A 327 36.31 -42.08 31.21
C LYS A 327 36.99 -40.90 31.90
N GLN A 328 38.25 -41.08 32.29
CA GLN A 328 39.06 -40.02 32.91
C GLN A 328 39.84 -39.18 31.88
N ARG A 329 39.13 -38.50 30.98
CA ARG A 329 39.79 -37.64 29.98
C ARG A 329 40.39 -36.39 30.64
N LYS A 330 41.71 -36.31 30.72
CA LYS A 330 42.44 -35.15 31.28
C LYS A 330 42.17 -33.88 30.48
N THR A 331 42.08 -32.75 31.16
CA THR A 331 41.81 -31.44 30.54
C THR A 331 42.52 -30.30 31.26
N ARG A 332 42.80 -29.24 30.50
CA ARG A 332 43.39 -27.98 30.95
C ARG A 332 42.35 -26.85 31.02
N LYS A 333 41.07 -27.16 30.78
CA LYS A 333 39.95 -26.20 30.76
C LYS A 333 39.00 -26.46 31.93
N VAL A 334 38.46 -25.38 32.50
CA VAL A 334 37.37 -25.40 33.47
C VAL A 334 36.17 -24.64 32.92
N CYS A 335 34.96 -25.02 33.33
CA CYS A 335 33.75 -24.26 33.04
C CYS A 335 33.84 -22.88 33.73
N SER A 336 33.48 -21.80 33.02
CA SER A 336 33.50 -20.44 33.58
C SER A 336 32.44 -20.20 34.67
N ILE A 337 31.42 -21.05 34.77
CA ILE A 337 30.32 -20.90 35.72
C ILE A 337 30.53 -21.76 36.96
N CYS A 338 30.82 -23.05 36.77
CA CYS A 338 30.91 -24.01 37.88
C CYS A 338 32.35 -24.42 38.24
N HIS A 339 33.34 -23.92 37.49
CA HIS A 339 34.77 -24.19 37.67
C HIS A 339 35.18 -25.68 37.65
N LYS A 340 34.27 -26.59 37.25
CA LYS A 340 34.59 -28.01 37.07
C LYS A 340 35.42 -28.23 35.78
N PRO A 341 36.35 -29.19 35.75
CA PRO A 341 37.15 -29.47 34.55
C PRO A 341 36.31 -30.04 33.40
N ILE A 342 36.48 -29.54 32.17
CA ILE A 342 35.74 -29.99 30.96
C ILE A 342 36.67 -30.26 29.78
N CYS A 343 36.41 -31.26 28.94
CA CYS A 343 37.22 -31.54 27.73
C CYS A 343 36.76 -30.68 26.53
N ASN A 344 37.56 -30.67 25.45
CA ASN A 344 37.24 -29.90 24.23
C ASN A 344 35.90 -30.31 23.58
N GLU A 345 35.56 -31.60 23.58
CA GLU A 345 34.27 -32.08 23.03
C GLU A 345 33.07 -31.58 23.83
N HIS A 346 33.24 -31.36 25.14
CA HIS A 346 32.19 -30.85 26.03
C HIS A 346 32.32 -29.34 26.30
N CYS A 347 33.14 -28.63 25.51
CA CYS A 347 33.39 -27.20 25.61
C CYS A 347 32.90 -26.51 24.34
N VAL A 348 31.78 -25.79 24.41
CA VAL A 348 31.22 -25.08 23.26
C VAL A 348 31.81 -23.65 23.24
N ASN A 349 32.70 -23.39 22.28
CA ASN A 349 33.49 -22.16 21.95
C ASN A 349 34.96 -22.15 22.46
N LYS A 350 36.01 -21.84 21.69
CA LYS A 350 36.18 -21.23 20.34
C LYS A 350 37.03 -22.11 19.38
N PRO A 351 36.77 -22.10 18.06
CA PRO A 351 37.76 -22.43 17.03
C PRO A 351 38.50 -21.18 16.53
N THR A 352 39.81 -21.29 16.25
CA THR A 352 40.58 -20.25 15.54
C THR A 352 41.29 -20.89 14.34
N CYS A 353 41.21 -20.23 13.18
CA CYS A 353 41.62 -20.78 11.89
C CYS A 353 43.12 -20.56 11.57
N ASN A 354 43.59 -21.27 10.53
CA ASN A 354 45.02 -21.40 10.18
C ASN A 354 45.75 -20.07 9.87
N ILE A 355 45.03 -18.99 9.57
CA ILE A 355 45.61 -17.68 9.22
C ILE A 355 46.06 -16.91 10.48
N CYS A 356 45.34 -17.03 11.60
CA CYS A 356 45.76 -16.48 12.89
C CYS A 356 46.96 -17.25 13.49
N LYS A 357 47.30 -18.42 12.94
CA LYS A 357 48.45 -19.25 13.33
C LYS A 357 49.75 -18.87 12.59
N GLN A 358 49.66 -18.13 11.48
CA GLN A 358 50.81 -17.79 10.62
C GLN A 358 51.33 -16.36 10.78
N LYS A 359 50.54 -15.43 11.36
CA LYS A 359 50.93 -14.01 11.54
C LYS A 359 51.51 -13.68 12.92
N ALA A 360 51.86 -14.68 13.71
CA ALA A 360 52.52 -14.54 15.01
C ALA A 360 53.97 -15.09 15.02
N GLN A 361 54.50 -15.42 13.84
CA GLN A 361 55.93 -15.46 13.51
C GLN A 361 56.25 -14.18 12.76
#